data_AF-A0A7S2Z350-F1
#
_entry.id   AF-A0A7S2Z350-F1
#
_cell.length_a   1.000
_cell.length_b   1.000
_cell.length_c   1.000
_cell.angle_alpha   90.00
_cell.angle_beta   90.00
_cell.angle_gamma   90.00
#
_symmetry.space_group_name_H-M   'P 1'
#
loop_
_entity.id
_entity.type
_entity.pdbx_description
1 polymer ?
#
loop_
_entity_poly.entity_id
_entity_poly.type
_entity_poly.pdbx_seq_one_letter_code
_entity_poly.pdbx_strand_id
1 'polypeptide(L)'
;YAIVEGDHPLWSEISDPYKNTIRAFLVHFQANILRQATLKFDFANGSIGNYFFAGARIFFRSLEAAIFLYSRVSGIPEGALVLPAVCTEDRLTLGAELQDGTMIRGQNEISHPAVTQSPASLPNSSRTLQGPGSEGAQLVNKNADLQAPLESPISRVMYLSYEGMTHEHEIHLEVNPRVAQQLGK
;
A
#
# COMPACT_ATOMS: atom_id res chain seq x y z
N TYR A 1 -13.54 -14.10 3.98
CA TYR A 1 -13.61 -15.04 2.84
C TYR A 1 -14.84 -14.81 1.95
N ALA A 2 -16.02 -14.54 2.50
CA ALA A 2 -17.24 -14.23 1.74
C ALA A 2 -17.08 -13.22 0.57
N ILE A 3 -16.17 -12.23 0.70
CA ILE A 3 -15.83 -11.30 -0.39
C ILE A 3 -15.25 -12.05 -1.60
N VAL A 4 -14.27 -12.93 -1.39
CA VAL A 4 -13.61 -13.71 -2.45
C VAL A 4 -14.54 -14.79 -3.00
N GLU A 5 -15.33 -15.41 -2.11
CA GLU A 5 -16.33 -16.43 -2.46
C GLU A 5 -17.53 -15.84 -3.22
N GLY A 6 -17.73 -14.52 -3.17
CA GLY A 6 -18.80 -13.84 -3.91
C GLY A 6 -20.13 -13.79 -3.16
N ASP A 7 -20.16 -14.23 -1.90
CA ASP A 7 -21.36 -14.34 -1.08
C ASP A 7 -21.58 -13.12 -0.17
N HIS A 8 -20.64 -12.18 -0.17
CA HIS A 8 -20.75 -10.96 0.62
C HIS A 8 -21.84 -10.01 0.07
N PRO A 9 -22.64 -9.34 0.93
CA PRO A 9 -23.69 -8.41 0.50
C PRO A 9 -23.22 -7.27 -0.42
N LEU A 10 -21.95 -6.85 -0.33
CA LEU A 10 -21.38 -5.83 -1.23
C LEU A 10 -21.45 -6.20 -2.73
N TRP A 11 -21.70 -7.47 -3.07
CA TRP A 11 -21.88 -7.89 -4.46
C TRP A 11 -23.30 -7.72 -5.00
N SER A 12 -24.29 -7.40 -4.17
CA SER A 12 -25.71 -7.44 -4.56
C SER A 12 -26.08 -6.49 -5.70
N GLU A 13 -25.39 -5.37 -5.83
CA GLU A 13 -25.65 -4.34 -6.85
C GLU A 13 -24.66 -4.40 -8.02
N ILE A 14 -23.73 -5.36 -8.01
CA ILE A 14 -22.68 -5.50 -9.03
C ILE A 14 -23.10 -6.59 -10.01
N SER A 15 -23.16 -6.26 -11.31
CA SER A 15 -23.47 -7.23 -12.36
C SER A 15 -22.50 -8.42 -12.37
N ASP A 16 -22.97 -9.60 -12.76
CA ASP A 16 -22.16 -10.83 -12.78
C ASP A 16 -20.84 -10.70 -13.54
N PRO A 17 -20.77 -10.04 -14.72
CA PRO A 17 -19.49 -9.84 -15.41
C PRO A 17 -18.49 -9.08 -14.54
N TYR A 18 -18.89 -7.95 -13.94
CA TYR A 18 -18.02 -7.15 -13.08
C TYR A 18 -17.62 -7.91 -11.82
N LYS A 19 -18.59 -8.58 -11.17
CA LYS A 19 -18.35 -9.41 -9.99
C LYS A 19 -17.31 -10.49 -10.27
N ASN A 20 -17.48 -11.24 -11.35
CA ASN A 20 -16.57 -12.32 -11.72
C ASN A 20 -15.18 -11.80 -12.08
N THR A 21 -15.09 -10.67 -12.81
CA THR A 21 -13.82 -10.01 -13.11
C THR A 21 -13.10 -9.60 -11.83
N ILE A 22 -13.75 -8.86 -10.93
CA ILE A 22 -13.11 -8.39 -9.69
C ILE A 22 -12.64 -9.57 -8.85
N ARG A 23 -13.52 -10.58 -8.67
CA ARG A 23 -13.20 -11.78 -7.89
C ARG A 23 -11.99 -12.55 -8.42
N ALA A 24 -11.83 -12.68 -9.74
CA ALA A 24 -10.67 -13.37 -10.32
C ALA A 24 -9.34 -12.75 -9.85
N PHE A 25 -9.25 -11.43 -9.80
CA PHE A 25 -8.05 -10.74 -9.31
C PHE A 25 -7.90 -10.78 -7.79
N LEU A 26 -8.99 -10.80 -7.02
CA LEU A 26 -8.93 -11.02 -5.57
C LEU A 26 -8.39 -12.42 -5.24
N VAL A 27 -8.85 -13.45 -5.95
CA VAL A 27 -8.33 -14.83 -5.83
C VAL A 27 -6.85 -14.86 -6.21
N HIS A 28 -6.47 -14.21 -7.31
CA HIS A 28 -5.08 -14.15 -7.75
C HIS A 28 -4.18 -13.46 -6.72
N PHE A 29 -4.62 -12.34 -6.16
CA PHE A 29 -3.94 -11.63 -5.09
C PHE A 29 -3.75 -12.52 -3.85
N GLN A 30 -4.82 -13.18 -3.39
CA GLN A 30 -4.76 -14.11 -2.26
C GLN A 30 -3.75 -15.25 -2.49
N ALA A 31 -3.78 -15.86 -3.67
CA ALA A 31 -2.87 -16.94 -4.03
C ALA A 31 -1.41 -16.48 -4.00
N ASN A 32 -1.11 -15.26 -4.45
CA ASN A 32 0.23 -14.70 -4.37
C ASN A 32 0.68 -14.44 -2.92
N ILE A 33 -0.20 -13.92 -2.05
CA ILE A 33 0.14 -13.73 -0.64
C ILE A 33 0.42 -15.06 0.05
N LEU A 34 -0.44 -16.06 -0.15
CA LEU A 34 -0.28 -17.38 0.48
C LEU A 34 1.00 -18.11 0.03
N ARG A 35 1.57 -17.76 -1.13
CA ARG A 35 2.88 -18.28 -1.56
C ARG A 35 4.05 -17.65 -0.82
N GLN A 36 3.88 -16.45 -0.27
CA GLN A 36 4.94 -15.66 0.35
C GLN A 36 4.82 -15.63 1.88
N ALA A 37 3.60 -15.76 2.41
CA ALA A 37 3.30 -15.69 3.83
C ALA A 37 3.02 -17.09 4.40
N THR A 38 3.56 -17.36 5.58
CA THR A 38 3.25 -18.56 6.37
C THR A 38 1.90 -18.46 7.10
N LEU A 39 1.31 -17.25 7.15
CA LEU A 39 0.06 -16.96 7.84
C LEU A 39 -1.08 -16.66 6.85
N LYS A 40 -2.31 -16.89 7.31
CA LYS A 40 -3.52 -16.55 6.54
C LYS A 40 -3.65 -15.03 6.43
N PHE A 41 -3.92 -14.55 5.21
CA PHE A 41 -4.22 -13.14 4.98
C PHE A 41 -5.66 -12.81 5.37
N ASP A 42 -5.85 -11.76 6.16
CA ASP A 42 -7.16 -11.23 6.50
C ASP A 42 -7.52 -10.04 5.60
N PHE A 43 -8.71 -10.10 4.99
CA PHE A 43 -9.26 -9.05 4.13
C PHE A 43 -10.05 -8.00 4.92
N ALA A 44 -10.27 -8.20 6.22
CA ALA A 44 -11.00 -7.26 7.05
C ALA A 44 -10.34 -5.87 7.01
N ASN A 45 -11.17 -4.83 7.01
CA ASN A 45 -10.77 -3.42 7.06
C ASN A 45 -9.94 -2.88 5.89
N GLY A 46 -9.64 -3.69 4.87
CA GLY A 46 -9.00 -3.20 3.65
C GLY A 46 -9.99 -2.83 2.55
N SER A 47 -9.48 -2.06 1.59
CA SER A 47 -10.23 -1.64 0.41
C SER A 47 -10.24 -2.76 -0.64
N ILE A 48 -11.43 -3.19 -1.05
CA ILE A 48 -11.61 -4.14 -2.16
C ILE A 48 -10.94 -3.62 -3.44
N GLY A 49 -11.05 -2.31 -3.70
CA GLY A 49 -10.37 -1.67 -4.83
C GLY A 49 -8.85 -1.81 -4.77
N ASN A 50 -8.25 -1.67 -3.59
CA ASN A 50 -6.80 -1.83 -3.43
C ASN A 50 -6.37 -3.27 -3.69
N TYR A 51 -7.11 -4.25 -3.18
CA TYR A 51 -6.82 -5.66 -3.41
C TYR A 51 -6.97 -6.05 -4.87
N PHE A 52 -8.02 -5.55 -5.53
CA PHE A 52 -8.24 -5.73 -6.95
C PHE A 52 -7.09 -5.12 -7.77
N PHE A 53 -6.71 -3.87 -7.48
CA PHE A 53 -5.62 -3.18 -8.16
C PHE A 53 -4.28 -3.90 -7.96
N ALA A 54 -3.99 -4.32 -6.72
CA ALA A 54 -2.79 -5.09 -6.41
C ALA A 54 -2.77 -6.43 -7.15
N GLY A 55 -3.91 -7.15 -7.17
CA GLY A 55 -4.06 -8.38 -7.94
C GLY A 55 -3.81 -8.17 -9.44
N ALA A 56 -4.39 -7.12 -10.03
CA ALA A 56 -4.18 -6.75 -11.43
C ALA A 56 -2.72 -6.40 -11.71
N ARG A 57 -2.10 -5.61 -10.83
CA ARG A 57 -0.69 -5.22 -10.93
C ARG A 57 0.25 -6.43 -10.91
N ILE A 58 0.01 -7.38 -10.02
CA ILE A 58 0.79 -8.62 -9.94
C ILE A 58 0.59 -9.46 -11.21
N PHE A 59 -0.65 -9.62 -11.65
CA PHE A 59 -0.98 -10.43 -12.82
C PHE A 59 -0.34 -9.89 -14.10
N PHE A 60 -0.50 -8.59 -14.39
CA PHE A 60 0.04 -8.00 -15.61
C PHE A 60 1.54 -7.73 -15.54
N ARG A 61 2.11 -7.63 -14.33
CA ARG A 61 3.46 -7.10 -14.11
C ARG A 61 3.68 -5.73 -14.80
N SER A 62 2.60 -4.98 -15.00
CA SER A 62 2.59 -3.65 -15.59
C SER A 62 1.67 -2.73 -14.78
N LEU A 63 2.19 -1.58 -14.36
CA LEU A 63 1.42 -0.55 -13.67
C LEU A 63 0.38 0.08 -14.60
N GLU A 64 0.76 0.39 -15.84
CA GLU A 64 -0.15 0.97 -16.83
C GLU A 64 -1.32 0.03 -17.17
N ALA A 65 -1.06 -1.26 -17.38
CA ALA A 65 -2.13 -2.23 -17.66
C ALA A 65 -3.10 -2.37 -16.48
N ALA A 66 -2.58 -2.35 -15.25
CA ALA A 66 -3.40 -2.39 -14.04
C ALA A 66 -4.26 -1.12 -13.88
N ILE A 67 -3.69 0.06 -14.14
CA ILE A 67 -4.43 1.34 -14.16
C ILE A 67 -5.54 1.30 -15.22
N PHE A 68 -5.23 0.82 -16.43
CA PHE A 68 -6.21 0.70 -17.49
C PHE A 68 -7.37 -0.22 -17.12
N LEU A 69 -7.09 -1.41 -16.57
CA LEU A 69 -8.16 -2.31 -16.13
C LEU A 69 -8.99 -1.67 -15.01
N TYR A 70 -8.32 -1.04 -14.03
CA TYR A 70 -8.99 -0.38 -12.92
C TYR A 70 -9.91 0.74 -13.39
N SER A 71 -9.49 1.54 -14.36
CA SER A 71 -10.32 2.63 -14.90
C SER A 71 -11.59 2.12 -15.57
N ARG A 72 -11.51 1.02 -16.33
CA ARG A 72 -12.69 0.40 -16.97
C ARG A 72 -13.64 -0.24 -15.96
N VAL A 73 -13.10 -0.91 -14.93
CA VAL A 73 -13.91 -1.57 -13.90
C VAL A 73 -14.55 -0.56 -12.94
N SER A 74 -13.88 0.54 -12.61
CA SER A 74 -14.41 1.58 -11.71
C SER A 74 -15.26 2.65 -12.41
N GLY A 75 -15.40 2.58 -13.74
CA GLY A 75 -16.22 3.53 -14.50
C GLY A 75 -15.63 4.94 -14.53
N ILE A 76 -14.30 5.07 -14.53
CA ILE A 76 -13.64 6.37 -14.71
C ILE A 76 -14.10 6.98 -16.06
N PRO A 77 -14.50 8.26 -16.10
CA PRO A 77 -14.97 8.90 -17.32
C PRO A 77 -13.97 8.81 -18.48
N GLU A 78 -14.44 8.60 -19.71
CA GLU A 78 -13.57 8.37 -20.88
C GLU A 78 -12.67 9.57 -21.25
N GLY A 79 -12.97 10.76 -20.74
CA GLY A 79 -12.12 11.96 -20.88
C GLY A 79 -11.05 12.11 -19.79
N ALA A 80 -11.03 11.26 -18.76
CA ALA A 80 -10.05 11.34 -17.68
C ALA A 80 -8.82 10.48 -17.98
N LEU A 81 -7.64 11.02 -17.70
CA LEU A 81 -6.36 10.33 -17.83
C LEU A 81 -5.77 10.06 -16.44
N VAL A 82 -5.45 8.80 -16.17
CA VAL A 82 -4.72 8.39 -14.97
C VAL A 82 -3.35 7.93 -15.41
N LEU A 83 -2.32 8.71 -15.09
CA LEU A 83 -0.94 8.46 -15.48
C LEU A 83 -0.06 8.34 -14.23
N PRO A 84 0.82 7.32 -14.13
CA PRO A 84 1.79 7.27 -13.05
C PRO A 84 2.80 8.42 -13.19
N ALA A 85 3.16 9.07 -12.09
CA ALA A 85 4.10 10.20 -12.10
C ALA A 85 5.51 9.79 -12.56
N VAL A 86 5.88 8.52 -12.37
CA VAL A 86 7.18 7.94 -12.70
C VAL A 86 6.97 6.68 -13.56
N CYS A 87 7.87 6.48 -14.53
CA CYS A 87 7.89 5.30 -15.41
C CYS A 87 8.79 4.19 -14.86
N THR A 88 8.41 3.58 -13.75
CA THR A 88 9.09 2.37 -13.27
C THR A 88 8.10 1.30 -12.84
N GLU A 89 8.47 0.05 -13.09
CA GLU A 89 7.76 -1.13 -12.61
C GLU A 89 8.36 -1.63 -11.28
N ASP A 90 9.46 -1.04 -10.82
CA ASP A 90 10.10 -1.41 -9.57
C ASP A 90 9.38 -0.81 -8.36
N ARG A 91 9.55 -1.48 -7.22
CA ARG A 91 9.01 -0.98 -5.95
C ARG A 91 9.85 0.20 -5.47
N LEU A 92 9.22 1.36 -5.40
CA LEU A 92 9.81 2.57 -4.83
C LEU A 92 9.44 2.70 -3.35
N THR A 93 10.41 3.11 -2.54
CA THR A 93 10.18 3.48 -1.13
C THR A 93 10.35 4.98 -0.95
N LEU A 94 9.47 5.62 -0.20
CA LEU A 94 9.66 7.01 0.23
C LEU A 94 10.53 7.06 1.49
N GLY A 95 11.44 8.02 1.54
CA GLY A 95 12.20 8.39 2.73
C GLY A 95 12.01 9.86 3.06
N ALA A 96 12.16 10.22 4.33
CA ALA A 96 12.15 11.59 4.81
C ALA A 96 13.35 11.88 5.70
N GLU A 97 13.96 13.04 5.53
CA GLU A 97 14.97 13.59 6.43
C GLU A 97 14.30 14.65 7.29
N LEU A 98 14.45 14.55 8.62
CA LEU A 98 13.96 15.55 9.57
C LEU A 98 15.00 16.65 9.80
N GLN A 99 14.58 17.78 10.37
CA GLN A 99 15.49 18.92 10.64
C GLN A 99 16.60 18.60 11.65
N ASP A 100 16.43 17.56 12.47
CA ASP A 100 17.46 17.09 13.41
C ASP A 100 18.43 16.08 12.78
N GLY A 101 18.28 15.77 11.49
CA GLY A 101 19.08 14.80 10.74
C GLY A 101 18.56 13.36 10.80
N THR A 102 17.46 13.09 11.50
CA THR A 102 16.85 11.76 11.55
C THR A 102 16.30 11.34 10.19
N MET A 103 16.55 10.08 9.80
CA MET A 103 16.04 9.50 8.55
C MET A 103 14.90 8.52 8.82
N ILE A 104 13.71 8.83 8.30
CA ILE A 104 12.54 7.96 8.33
C ILE A 104 12.39 7.26 6.98
N ARG A 105 12.05 5.97 7.00
CA ARG A 105 11.91 5.14 5.80
C ARG A 105 10.53 4.52 5.76
N GLY A 106 9.92 4.58 4.59
CA GLY A 106 8.58 4.06 4.32
C GLY A 106 7.50 5.11 4.52
N GLN A 107 6.53 5.10 3.61
CA GLN A 107 5.42 6.05 3.64
C GLN A 107 4.59 5.91 4.93
N ASN A 108 4.42 4.67 5.41
CA ASN A 108 3.63 4.40 6.60
C ASN A 108 4.30 4.99 7.84
N GLU A 109 5.60 4.83 7.98
CA GLU A 109 6.40 5.34 9.10
C GLU A 109 6.44 6.87 9.12
N ILE A 110 6.45 7.50 7.95
CA ILE A 110 6.37 8.97 7.81
C ILE A 110 4.98 9.48 8.21
N SER A 111 3.91 8.79 7.80
CA SER A 111 2.52 9.26 7.96
C SER A 111 1.83 8.79 9.22
N HIS A 112 2.33 7.71 9.83
CA HIS A 112 1.81 7.03 11.01
C HIS A 112 3.00 6.62 11.89
N PRO A 113 3.77 7.59 12.43
CA PRO A 113 4.91 7.26 13.26
C PRO A 113 4.43 6.41 14.44
N ALA A 114 5.07 5.25 14.61
CA ALA A 114 4.84 4.47 15.82
C ALA A 114 5.24 5.34 17.00
N VAL A 115 4.38 5.41 18.03
CA VAL A 115 4.78 6.03 19.29
C VAL A 115 6.01 5.27 19.77
N THR A 116 7.18 5.89 19.66
CA THR A 116 8.39 5.45 20.35
C THR A 116 8.06 5.58 21.83
N GLN A 117 7.49 4.55 22.44
CA GLN A 117 7.53 4.43 23.88
C GLN A 117 9.01 4.40 24.23
N SER A 118 9.50 5.50 24.79
CA SER A 118 10.88 5.65 25.22
C SER A 118 11.27 4.40 26.03
N PRO A 119 12.43 3.77 25.81
CA PRO A 119 12.80 2.53 26.51
C PRO A 119 13.05 2.70 28.02
N ALA A 120 12.76 3.87 28.60
CA ALA A 120 13.15 4.23 29.96
C ALA A 120 12.00 4.34 30.97
N SER A 121 10.75 3.99 30.64
CA SER A 121 9.66 4.08 31.63
C SER A 121 8.58 3.05 31.41
N LEU A 122 8.85 1.79 31.76
CA LEU A 122 7.91 0.85 32.39
C LEU A 122 8.69 -0.40 32.89
N PRO A 123 8.59 -0.77 34.18
CA PRO A 123 9.19 -1.98 34.71
C PRO A 123 8.37 -3.21 34.29
N ASN A 124 9.03 -4.26 33.81
CA ASN A 124 8.52 -5.63 33.68
C ASN A 124 7.05 -5.77 33.23
N SER A 125 6.79 -5.58 31.94
CA SER A 125 5.80 -6.41 31.26
C SER A 125 6.56 -7.41 30.42
N SER A 126 6.68 -8.61 30.97
CA SER A 126 7.11 -9.81 30.25
C SER A 126 6.48 -9.82 28.86
N ARG A 127 7.32 -9.77 27.82
CA ARG A 127 6.98 -10.32 26.51
C ARG A 127 6.75 -11.82 26.70
N THR A 128 5.60 -12.20 27.22
CA THR A 128 5.10 -13.56 27.06
C THR A 128 4.89 -13.75 25.57
N LEU A 129 5.65 -14.67 24.99
CA LEU A 129 5.28 -15.37 23.77
C LEU A 129 3.90 -15.99 24.02
N GLN A 130 2.83 -15.23 23.76
CA GLN A 130 1.46 -15.73 23.73
C GLN A 130 1.16 -16.23 22.33
N GLY A 131 0.62 -17.45 22.27
CA GLY A 131 0.46 -18.23 21.05
C GLY A 131 -0.52 -17.64 20.02
N PRO A 132 -0.67 -18.34 18.87
CA PRO A 132 -1.28 -17.80 17.67
C PRO A 132 -2.81 -17.87 17.78
N GLY A 133 -3.44 -16.76 18.16
CA GLY A 133 -4.89 -16.67 18.19
C GLY A 133 -5.33 -15.25 18.48
N SER A 134 -5.91 -14.60 17.48
CA SER A 134 -6.76 -13.41 17.63
C SER A 134 -6.13 -12.15 18.21
N GLU A 135 -4.99 -11.69 17.68
CA GLU A 135 -4.81 -10.24 17.55
C GLU A 135 -5.46 -9.83 16.22
N GLY A 136 -6.70 -9.34 16.31
CA GLY A 136 -7.36 -8.74 15.16
C GLY A 136 -6.47 -7.63 14.60
N ALA A 137 -6.36 -7.56 13.28
CA ALA A 137 -5.59 -6.52 12.60
C ALA A 137 -5.91 -5.17 13.23
N GLN A 138 -4.92 -4.56 13.91
CA GLN A 138 -5.10 -3.29 14.58
C GLN A 138 -5.47 -2.28 13.51
N LEU A 139 -6.68 -1.72 13.61
CA LEU A 139 -7.19 -0.76 12.65
C LEU A 139 -6.20 0.40 12.54
N VAL A 140 -5.71 0.67 11.32
CA VAL A 140 -4.93 1.88 11.06
C VAL A 140 -5.82 3.07 11.38
N ASN A 141 -5.53 3.73 12.50
CA ASN A 141 -6.28 4.91 12.92
C ASN A 141 -5.90 6.07 12.02
N LYS A 142 -6.75 6.39 11.05
CA LYS A 142 -6.54 7.50 10.09
C LYS A 142 -6.84 8.88 10.67
N ASN A 143 -7.17 8.95 11.96
CA ASN A 143 -7.48 10.22 12.61
C ASN A 143 -6.18 10.88 13.05
N ALA A 144 -5.73 11.87 12.26
CA ALA A 144 -4.46 12.56 12.46
C ALA A 144 -4.35 13.23 13.85
N ASP A 145 -5.47 13.69 14.40
CA ASP A 145 -5.53 14.35 15.72
C ASP A 145 -5.17 13.44 16.91
N LEU A 146 -5.18 12.11 16.70
CA LEU A 146 -4.89 11.13 17.74
C LEU A 146 -3.48 10.55 17.64
N GLN A 147 -2.71 10.93 16.63
CA GLN A 147 -1.34 10.44 16.43
C GLN A 147 -0.32 11.42 16.99
N ALA A 148 0.73 10.88 17.61
CA ALA A 148 1.86 11.70 18.00
C ALA A 148 2.55 12.26 16.74
N PRO A 149 2.90 13.55 16.71
CA PRO A 149 3.69 14.09 15.61
C PRO A 149 5.08 13.47 15.59
N LEU A 150 5.78 13.62 14.46
CA LEU A 150 7.21 13.32 14.38
C LEU A 150 7.99 14.17 15.39
N GLU A 151 9.08 13.61 15.92
CA GLU A 151 9.94 14.26 16.93
C GLU A 151 10.59 15.56 16.39
N SER A 152 10.71 15.69 15.07
CA SER A 152 11.23 16.87 14.39
C SER A 152 10.51 17.08 13.04
N PRO A 153 10.36 18.33 12.54
CA PRO A 153 9.73 18.59 11.25
C PRO A 153 10.48 17.94 10.09
N ILE A 154 9.76 17.57 9.04
CA ILE A 154 10.36 17.07 7.79
C ILE A 154 11.09 18.21 7.08
N SER A 155 12.37 18.01 6.80
CA SER A 155 13.23 18.90 6.02
C SER A 155 13.09 18.61 4.51
N ARG A 156 13.16 17.34 4.11
CA ARG A 156 12.95 16.90 2.72
C ARG A 156 12.44 15.47 2.61
N VAL A 157 11.86 15.14 1.46
CA VAL A 157 11.39 13.79 1.09
C VAL A 157 12.15 13.33 -0.16
N MET A 158 12.46 12.04 -0.24
CA MET A 158 13.23 11.44 -1.32
C MET A 158 12.72 10.05 -1.69
N TYR A 159 13.10 9.57 -2.87
CA TYR A 159 12.89 8.18 -3.27
C TYR A 159 14.12 7.35 -2.94
N LEU A 160 13.87 6.14 -2.43
CA LEU A 160 14.90 5.18 -2.07
C LEU A 160 14.73 3.93 -2.96
N SER A 161 15.85 3.42 -3.48
CA SER A 161 15.94 2.11 -4.14
C SER A 161 16.69 1.12 -3.28
N TYR A 162 16.45 -0.17 -3.53
CA TYR A 162 17.22 -1.28 -2.95
C TYR A 162 18.25 -1.80 -3.94
N GLU A 163 19.51 -1.79 -3.56
CA GLU A 163 20.57 -2.49 -4.26
C GLU A 163 21.09 -3.63 -3.35
N GLY A 164 20.72 -4.87 -3.67
CA GLY A 164 21.01 -6.03 -2.83
C GLY A 164 20.16 -6.10 -1.55
N MET A 165 20.68 -6.78 -0.51
CA MET A 165 19.95 -7.01 0.75
C MET A 165 20.13 -5.91 1.81
N THR A 166 21.13 -5.02 1.66
CA THR A 166 21.55 -4.13 2.76
C THR A 166 21.84 -2.68 2.35
N HIS A 167 21.92 -2.36 1.06
CA HIS A 167 22.22 -1.00 0.60
C HIS A 167 20.99 -0.36 -0.02
N GLU A 168 20.43 0.61 0.71
CA GLU A 168 19.44 1.55 0.18
C GLU A 168 20.13 2.87 -0.09
N HIS A 169 19.89 3.46 -1.27
CA HIS A 169 20.42 4.77 -1.64
C HIS A 169 19.32 5.67 -2.22
N GLU A 170 19.50 6.98 -2.04
CA GLU A 170 18.66 7.99 -2.67
C GLU A 170 18.77 7.88 -4.19
N ILE A 171 17.62 7.83 -4.86
CA ILE A 171 17.54 7.78 -6.31
C ILE A 171 16.82 9.01 -6.84
N HIS A 172 17.24 9.43 -8.04
CA HIS A 172 16.54 10.43 -8.82
C HIS A 172 15.72 9.73 -9.90
N LEU A 173 14.42 10.01 -9.91
CA LEU A 173 13.47 9.43 -10.85
C LEU A 173 13.20 10.39 -12.00
N GLU A 174 13.11 9.85 -13.20
CA GLU A 174 12.64 10.60 -14.35
C GLU A 174 11.12 10.73 -14.32
N VAL A 175 10.64 11.93 -14.62
CA VAL A 175 9.21 12.20 -14.76
C VAL A 175 8.67 11.40 -15.93
N ASN A 176 7.46 10.85 -15.78
CA ASN A 176 6.78 10.21 -16.89
C ASN A 176 6.58 11.22 -18.05
N PRO A 177 7.17 11.00 -19.23
CA PRO A 177 7.11 11.96 -20.34
C PRO A 177 5.68 12.24 -20.81
N ARG A 178 4.76 11.27 -20.65
CA ARG A 178 3.34 11.47 -20.95
C ARG A 178 2.70 12.48 -20.00
N VAL A 179 3.10 12.48 -18.73
CA VAL A 179 2.64 13.48 -17.75
C VAL A 179 3.18 14.86 -18.11
N ALA A 180 4.48 14.97 -18.44
CA ALA A 180 5.07 16.24 -18.87
C ALA A 180 4.35 16.83 -20.09
N GLN A 181 4.08 16.01 -21.11
CA GLN A 181 3.34 16.40 -22.30
C GLN A 181 1.94 16.92 -21.98
N GLN A 182 1.19 16.24 -21.10
CA GLN A 182 -0.16 16.69 -20.72
C GLN A 182 -0.16 17.99 -19.91
N LEU A 183 0.94 18.28 -19.20
CA LEU A 183 1.11 19.51 -18.43
C LEU A 183 1.71 20.66 -19.25
N GLY A 184 2.01 20.45 -20.54
CA GLY A 184 2.63 21.44 -21.41
C GLY A 184 4.06 21.82 -21.00
N LYS A 185 4.78 20.88 -20.37
CA LYS A 185 6.18 21.02 -19.95
C LYS A 185 7.12 20.26 -20.88
#